data_AF-A0A0D3VHP7-F1
#
_entry.id   AF-A0A0D3VHP7-F1
#
_cell.length_a   1.000
_cell.length_b   1.000
_cell.length_c   1.000
_cell.angle_alpha   90.00
_cell.angle_beta   90.00
_cell.angle_gamma   90.00
#
_symmetry.space_group_name_H-M   'P 1'
#
loop_
_entity.id
_entity.type
_entity.pdbx_description
1 polymer ?
#
loop_
_entity_poly.entity_id
_entity_poly.type
_entity_poly.pdbx_seq_one_letter_code
_entity_poly.pdbx_strand_id
1 'polypeptide(L)'
;MLDRGNKIASVLTWIGVVIIVAGIIVGVVLGRENVGTYTETYEQVWSLTIIYWVTGLISGMCIIGLSEVIEQLHRINLKIGKGPEPEDDDLELLNG
;
A
#
# COMPACT_ATOMS: atom_id res chain seq x y z
N MET A 1 13.20 -7.39 0.18
CA MET A 1 12.85 -6.56 1.36
C MET A 1 12.81 -5.12 0.90
N LEU A 2 11.63 -4.48 0.90
CA LEU A 2 11.52 -3.03 0.69
C LEU A 2 12.09 -2.36 1.94
N ASP A 3 13.38 -2.07 1.94
CA ASP A 3 14.07 -1.42 3.05
C ASP A 3 13.70 0.07 3.08
N ARG A 4 12.51 0.34 3.62
CA ARG A 4 12.01 1.70 3.83
C ARG A 4 12.51 2.21 5.18
N GLY A 5 13.02 3.44 5.20
CA GLY A 5 13.51 4.08 6.44
C GLY A 5 12.40 4.30 7.48
N ASN A 6 11.14 4.35 7.04
CA ASN A 6 9.97 4.41 7.93
C ASN A 6 9.29 3.04 8.02
N LYS A 7 9.33 2.44 9.22
CA LYS A 7 8.66 1.16 9.53
C LYS A 7 7.15 1.20 9.26
N ILE A 8 6.50 2.33 9.52
CA ILE A 8 5.04 2.49 9.34
C ILE A 8 4.67 2.43 7.86
N ALA A 9 5.45 3.11 7.00
CA ALA A 9 5.25 3.07 5.56
C ALA A 9 5.44 1.65 5.00
N SER A 10 6.45 0.93 5.49
CA SER A 10 6.69 -0.46 5.08
C SER A 10 5.52 -1.39 5.40
N VAL A 11 4.97 -1.28 6.62
CA VAL A 11 3.80 -2.07 7.04
C VAL A 11 2.57 -1.73 6.19
N LEU A 12 2.30 -0.45 5.92
CA LEU A 12 1.17 -0.07 5.07
C LEU A 12 1.30 -0.60 3.64
N THR A 13 2.50 -0.58 3.06
CA THR A 13 2.73 -1.20 1.73
C THR A 13 2.34 -2.68 1.76
N TRP A 14 2.75 -3.41 2.81
CA TRP A 14 2.42 -4.83 2.94
C TRP A 14 0.92 -5.07 3.12
N ILE A 15 0.25 -4.25 3.93
CA ILE A 15 -1.22 -4.31 4.10
C ILE A 15 -1.90 -4.11 2.74
N GLY A 16 -1.48 -3.12 1.96
CA GLY A 16 -2.04 -2.89 0.63
C GLY A 16 -1.87 -4.10 -0.30
N VAL A 17 -0.70 -4.76 -0.30
CA VAL A 17 -0.49 -5.99 -1.06
C VAL A 17 -1.42 -7.12 -0.60
N VAL A 18 -1.56 -7.29 0.73
CA VAL A 18 -2.48 -8.29 1.29
C VAL A 18 -3.92 -8.02 0.89
N ILE A 19 -4.37 -6.76 0.86
CA ILE A 19 -5.71 -6.38 0.41
C ILE A 19 -5.94 -6.77 -1.05
N ILE A 20 -4.96 -6.57 -1.93
CA ILE A 20 -5.07 -6.97 -3.35
C ILE A 20 -5.25 -8.48 -3.46
N VAL A 21 -4.39 -9.25 -2.78
CA VAL A 21 -4.44 -10.72 -2.80
C VAL A 21 -5.75 -11.25 -2.20
N ALA A 22 -6.16 -10.68 -1.07
CA ALA A 22 -7.43 -11.03 -0.42
C ALA A 22 -8.63 -10.71 -1.33
N GLY A 23 -8.62 -9.57 -2.02
CA GLY A 23 -9.68 -9.20 -2.99
C GLY A 23 -9.82 -10.21 -4.13
N ILE A 24 -8.70 -10.76 -4.62
CA ILE A 24 -8.71 -11.82 -5.64
C ILE A 24 -9.37 -13.09 -5.10
N ILE A 25 -8.95 -13.54 -3.91
CA ILE A 25 -9.48 -14.75 -3.26
C ILE A 25 -10.98 -14.59 -2.96
N VAL A 26 -11.37 -13.45 -2.39
CA VAL A 26 -12.76 -13.13 -2.05
C VAL A 26 -13.63 -13.11 -3.31
N GLY A 27 -13.14 -12.55 -4.42
CA GLY A 27 -13.89 -12.57 -5.69
C GLY A 27 -14.15 -14.00 -6.20
N VAL A 28 -13.18 -14.91 -6.08
CA VAL A 28 -13.37 -16.31 -6.48
C VAL A 28 -14.37 -17.02 -5.57
N VAL A 29 -14.31 -16.78 -4.26
CA VAL A 29 -15.17 -17.46 -3.27
C VAL A 29 -16.60 -16.91 -3.31
N LEU A 30 -16.76 -15.59 -3.22
CA LEU A 30 -18.07 -14.91 -3.16
C LEU A 30 -18.70 -14.71 -4.53
N GLY A 31 -17.95 -14.87 -5.63
CA GLY A 31 -18.49 -14.83 -6.98
C GLY A 31 -19.28 -16.08 -7.37
N ARG A 32 -19.41 -17.06 -6.47
CA ARG A 32 -20.21 -18.27 -6.69
C ARG A 32 -21.63 -18.06 -6.21
N GLU A 33 -22.60 -18.13 -7.11
CA GLU A 33 -24.01 -18.06 -6.76
C GLU A 33 -24.71 -19.39 -7.06
N ASN A 34 -25.70 -19.74 -6.22
CA ASN A 34 -26.54 -20.89 -6.45
C ASN A 34 -27.59 -20.53 -7.51
N VAL A 35 -27.48 -21.16 -8.68
CA VAL A 35 -28.38 -20.97 -9.83
C VAL A 35 -29.38 -22.11 -9.96
N GLY A 36 -29.32 -23.11 -9.09
CA GLY A 36 -30.20 -24.27 -9.15
C GLY A 36 -31.54 -24.04 -8.46
N THR A 37 -32.64 -24.42 -9.13
CA THR A 37 -34.01 -24.28 -8.59
C THR A 37 -34.40 -25.45 -7.67
N TYR A 38 -33.86 -26.65 -7.91
CA TYR A 38 -34.23 -27.88 -7.20
C TYR A 38 -33.02 -28.70 -6.71
N THR A 39 -31.81 -28.34 -7.12
CA THR A 39 -30.54 -28.96 -6.70
C THR A 39 -29.51 -27.84 -6.47
N GLU A 40 -28.62 -28.00 -5.50
CA GLU A 40 -27.51 -27.07 -5.27
C GLU A 40 -26.56 -27.06 -6.48
N THR A 41 -26.68 -26.06 -7.34
CA THR A 41 -25.83 -25.87 -8.51
C THR A 41 -25.17 -24.51 -8.41
N TYR A 42 -23.85 -24.48 -8.20
CA TYR A 42 -23.10 -23.23 -8.09
C TYR A 42 -22.42 -22.89 -9.42
N GLU A 43 -22.75 -21.72 -9.96
CA GLU A 43 -22.08 -21.14 -11.12
C GLU A 43 -21.27 -19.91 -10.73
N GLN A 44 -20.19 -19.67 -11.47
CA GLN A 44 -19.36 -18.48 -11.27
C GLN A 44 -20.02 -17.29 -11.97
N VAL A 45 -20.45 -16.32 -11.18
CA VAL A 45 -20.88 -15.02 -11.68
C VAL A 45 -19.64 -14.15 -11.89
N TRP A 46 -19.14 -14.15 -13.12
CA TRP A 46 -17.93 -13.42 -13.51
C TRP A 46 -18.05 -11.92 -13.26
N SER A 47 -19.22 -11.34 -13.44
CA SER A 47 -19.46 -9.90 -13.16
C SER A 47 -19.17 -9.54 -11.71
N LEU A 48 -19.68 -10.33 -10.75
CA LEU A 48 -19.41 -10.12 -9.31
C LEU A 48 -17.94 -10.35 -8.98
N THR A 49 -17.36 -11.42 -9.55
CA THR A 49 -15.94 -11.77 -9.37
C THR A 49 -15.03 -10.62 -9.78
N ILE A 50 -15.27 -10.04 -10.97
CA ILE A 50 -14.50 -8.91 -11.51
C ILE A 50 -14.67 -7.67 -10.64
N ILE A 51 -15.88 -7.39 -10.14
CA ILE A 51 -16.12 -6.26 -9.23
C ILE A 51 -15.24 -6.39 -7.98
N TYR A 52 -15.22 -7.55 -7.33
CA TYR A 52 -14.35 -7.77 -6.16
C TYR A 52 -12.86 -7.61 -6.48
N TRP A 53 -12.41 -8.08 -7.64
CA TRP A 53 -11.02 -7.93 -8.06
C TRP A 53 -10.65 -6.47 -8.28
N VAL A 54 -11.48 -5.72 -9.00
CA VAL A 54 -11.25 -4.30 -9.29
C VAL A 54 -11.29 -3.49 -7.99
N THR A 55 -12.27 -3.73 -7.12
CA THR A 55 -12.38 -3.05 -5.83
C THR A 55 -11.17 -3.36 -4.94
N GLY A 56 -10.75 -4.63 -4.86
CA GLY A 56 -9.56 -5.03 -4.11
C GLY A 56 -8.28 -4.39 -4.65
N LEU A 57 -8.12 -4.35 -5.97
CA LEU A 57 -6.99 -3.68 -6.63
C LEU A 57 -6.96 -2.17 -6.33
N ILE A 58 -8.08 -1.47 -6.55
CA ILE A 58 -8.15 -0.01 -6.33
C ILE A 58 -7.89 0.31 -4.86
N SER A 59 -8.51 -0.41 -3.93
CA SER A 59 -8.33 -0.20 -2.50
C SER A 59 -6.89 -0.47 -2.06
N GLY A 60 -6.32 -1.60 -2.46
CA GLY A 60 -4.93 -1.94 -2.13
C GLY A 60 -3.91 -0.96 -2.72
N MET A 61 -4.10 -0.54 -3.97
CA MET A 61 -3.28 0.51 -4.59
C MET A 61 -3.38 1.85 -3.88
N CYS A 62 -4.58 2.22 -3.40
CA CYS A 62 -4.77 3.44 -2.62
C CYS A 62 -3.98 3.41 -1.30
N ILE A 63 -4.01 2.27 -0.58
CA ILE A 63 -3.25 2.08 0.66
C ILE A 63 -1.74 2.10 0.40
N ILE A 64 -1.27 1.49 -0.69
CA ILE A 64 0.14 1.56 -1.10
C ILE A 64 0.54 3.00 -1.41
N GLY A 65 -0.29 3.74 -2.15
CA GLY A 65 -0.04 5.16 -2.44
C GLY A 65 0.04 6.01 -1.16
N LEU A 66 -0.86 5.81 -0.20
CA LEU A 66 -0.81 6.47 1.10
C LEU A 66 0.48 6.13 1.87
N SER A 67 0.95 4.88 1.77
CA SER A 67 2.21 4.45 2.39
C SER A 67 3.41 5.24 1.86
N GLU A 68 3.42 5.57 0.57
CA GLU A 68 4.47 6.36 -0.07
C GLU A 68 4.43 7.82 0.38
N VAL A 69 3.23 8.40 0.49
CA VAL A 69 3.06 9.77 1.00
C VAL A 69 3.62 9.88 2.43
N ILE A 70 3.34 8.90 3.29
CA ILE A 70 3.85 8.87 4.67
C ILE A 70 5.37 8.75 4.70
N GLU A 71 5.96 7.93 3.83
CA GLU A 71 7.41 7.82 3.76
C GLU A 71 8.05 9.13 3.28
N GLN A 72 7.47 9.79 2.29
CA GLN A 72 7.96 11.08 1.81
C GLN A 72 7.89 12.15 2.91
N LEU A 73 6.77 12.22 3.64
CA LEU A 73 6.62 13.13 4.76
C LEU A 73 7.67 12.87 5.85
N HIS A 74 7.94 11.60 6.15
CA HIS A 74 8.98 11.22 7.11
C HIS A 74 10.38 11.67 6.64
N ARG A 75 10.71 11.50 5.36
CA ARG A 75 11.98 11.99 4.80
C ARG A 75 12.10 13.52 4.87
N ILE A 76 11.03 14.25 4.58
CA ILE A 76 11.02 15.72 4.67
C ILE A 76 11.24 16.17 6.11
N ASN A 77 10.54 15.56 7.07
CA ASN A 77 10.70 15.87 8.49
C ASN A 77 12.14 15.64 8.98
N LEU A 78 12.79 14.56 8.54
CA LEU A 78 14.20 14.30 8.86
C LEU A 78 15.15 15.34 8.27
N LYS A 79 14.86 15.86 7.07
CA LYS A 79 15.66 16.92 6.44
C LYS A 79 15.49 18.27 7.13
N ILE A 80 14.27 18.61 7.57
CA ILE A 80 14.00 19.86 8.30
C ILE A 80 14.58 19.82 9.72
N GLY A 81 14.53 18.65 10.38
CA GLY A 81 15.05 18.48 11.74
C GLY A 81 16.58 18.55 11.84
N LYS A 82 17.30 18.30 10.74
CA LYS A 82 18.71 18.66 10.62
C LYS A 82 18.76 20.13 10.23
N GLY A 83 18.97 21.02 11.20
CA GLY A 83 19.34 22.42 10.91
C GLY A 83 20.55 22.46 9.95
N PRO A 84 20.80 23.61 9.28
CA PRO A 84 21.89 23.70 8.31
C PRO A 84 23.17 23.14 8.92
N GLU A 85 23.74 22.10 8.30
CA GLU A 85 25.10 21.69 8.61
C GLU A 85 25.96 22.94 8.35
N PRO A 86 26.78 23.40 9.31
CA PRO A 86 27.68 24.51 9.05
C PRO A 86 28.48 24.14 7.81
N GLU A 87 28.40 24.99 6.77
CA GLU A 87 29.18 24.77 5.56
C GLU A 87 30.65 24.74 5.98
N ASP A 88 31.44 23.80 5.46
CA ASP A 88 32.84 23.60 5.88
C ASP A 88 33.67 24.90 5.80
N ASP A 89 33.25 25.87 4.97
CA ASP A 89 33.80 27.23 4.86
C ASP A 89 33.70 28.03 6.19
N ASP A 90 32.65 27.82 6.99
CA ASP A 90 32.46 28.50 8.29
C ASP A 90 33.44 27.96 9.36
N LEU A 91 33.86 26.70 9.23
CA LEU A 91 34.82 26.04 10.13
C LEU A 91 36.26 26.45 9.80
N GLU A 92 36.56 26.75 8.54
CA GLU A 92 37.86 27.25 8.11
C GLU A 92 38.12 28.68 8.62
N LEU A 93 37.08 29.52 8.68
CA LEU A 93 37.15 30.88 9.23
C LEU A 93 37.30 30.95 10.76
N LEU A 94 36.92 29.90 11.49
CA LEU A 94 37.10 29.82 12.96
C LEU A 94 38.47 29.30 13.37
N ASN A 95 39.21 28.70 12.43
CA ASN A 95 40.50 28.05 12.67
C ASN A 95 41.67 28.76 11.97
N GLY A 96 41.42 29.92 11.36
CA GLY A 96 42.40 30.79 10.68
C GLY A 96 42.83 32.00 11.50
#